data_AF-A0A7Z0NMZ9-F1
#
_entry.id   AF-A0A7Z0NMZ9-F1
#
_cell.length_a   1.000
_cell.length_b   1.000
_cell.length_c   1.000
_cell.angle_alpha   90.00
_cell.angle_beta   90.00
_cell.angle_gamma   90.00
#
_symmetry.space_group_name_H-M   'P 1'
#
loop_
_entity.id
_entity.type
_entity.pdbx_description
1 polymer ?
#
loop_
_entity_poly.entity_id
_entity_poly.type
_entity_poly.pdbx_seq_one_letter_code
_entity_poly.pdbx_strand_id
1 'polypeptide(L)'
;MRKHLAPVAAEPTAADLAAIDREWPVIAAELDVLDAEITMLYAEDHGGPSPLDWRRLRRAEARATRAAADLGARTDAHRAA
;
A
#
# COMPACT_ATOMS: atom_id res chain seq x y z
N MET A 1 11.38 -22.01 -21.47
CA MET A 1 12.59 -21.51 -20.78
C MET A 1 12.26 -21.37 -19.30
N ARG A 2 12.69 -22.32 -18.46
CA ARG A 2 12.55 -22.19 -17.00
C ARG A 2 13.61 -21.19 -16.53
N LYS A 3 13.22 -19.97 -16.19
CA LYS A 3 14.09 -19.05 -15.46
C LYS A 3 14.24 -19.63 -14.05
N HIS A 4 15.34 -20.32 -13.81
CA HIS A 4 15.75 -20.64 -12.45
C HIS A 4 16.16 -19.32 -11.79
N LEU A 5 15.40 -18.88 -10.79
CA LEU A 5 15.82 -17.79 -9.92
C LEU A 5 17.17 -18.21 -9.32
N ALA A 6 18.19 -17.37 -9.49
CA ALA A 6 19.49 -17.62 -8.87
C ALA A 6 19.30 -17.76 -7.36
N PRO A 7 20.00 -18.69 -6.69
CA PRO A 7 19.91 -18.80 -5.23
C PRO A 7 20.34 -17.47 -4.62
N VAL A 8 19.43 -16.83 -3.88
CA VAL A 8 19.75 -15.66 -3.06
C VAL A 8 20.71 -16.13 -1.97
N ALA A 9 21.99 -15.80 -2.12
CA ALA A 9 23.05 -16.35 -1.27
C ALA A 9 23.12 -15.71 0.13
N ALA A 10 22.36 -14.64 0.39
CA ALA A 10 22.33 -13.93 1.67
C ALA A 10 20.88 -13.65 2.09
N GLU A 11 20.50 -14.09 3.29
CA GLU A 11 19.21 -13.73 3.89
C GLU A 11 19.13 -12.22 4.14
N PRO A 12 17.93 -11.61 4.12
CA PRO A 12 17.75 -10.22 4.47
C PRO A 12 18.29 -9.92 5.87
N THR A 13 18.99 -8.80 6.03
CA THR A 13 19.44 -8.34 7.34
C THR A 13 18.25 -7.83 8.17
N ALA A 14 18.44 -7.69 9.49
CA ALA A 14 17.42 -7.09 10.34
C ALA A 14 17.05 -5.65 9.90
N ALA A 15 17.99 -4.91 9.30
CA ALA A 15 17.73 -3.59 8.76
C ALA A 15 16.86 -3.65 7.49
N ASP A 16 17.09 -4.65 6.62
CA ASP A 16 16.27 -4.87 5.43
C ASP A 16 14.84 -5.25 5.80
N LEU A 17 14.67 -6.15 6.79
CA LEU A 17 13.34 -6.52 7.30
C LEU A 17 12.63 -5.32 7.93
N ALA A 18 13.33 -4.52 8.73
CA ALA A 18 12.77 -3.29 9.29
C ALA A 18 12.40 -2.25 8.22
N ALA A 19 13.09 -2.22 7.08
CA ALA A 19 12.71 -1.36 5.95
C ALA A 19 11.37 -1.82 5.35
N ILE A 20 11.18 -3.13 5.14
CA ILE A 20 9.91 -3.71 4.67
C ILE A 20 8.77 -3.37 5.63
N ASP A 21 8.97 -3.57 6.94
CA ASP A 21 7.96 -3.27 7.95
C ASP A 21 7.57 -1.77 7.97
N ARG A 22 8.53 -0.88 7.67
CA ARG A 22 8.24 0.56 7.57
C ARG A 22 7.36 0.90 6.37
N GLU A 23 7.52 0.20 5.26
CA GLU A 23 6.79 0.38 4.00
C GLU A 23 5.40 -0.26 4.04
N TRP A 24 5.23 -1.34 4.80
CA TRP A 24 3.99 -2.11 4.87
C TRP A 24 2.70 -1.29 5.11
N PRO A 25 2.67 -0.27 5.99
CA PRO A 25 1.48 0.56 6.18
C PRO A 25 1.03 1.31 4.93
N VAL A 26 1.96 1.71 4.04
CA VAL A 26 1.63 2.36 2.76
C VAL A 26 0.97 1.35 1.83
N ILE A 27 1.60 0.17 1.68
CA ILE A 27 1.07 -0.91 0.86
C ILE A 27 -0.33 -1.32 1.32
N ALA A 28 -0.54 -1.47 2.63
CA ALA A 28 -1.85 -1.78 3.19
C ALA A 28 -2.90 -0.70 2.88
N ALA A 29 -2.52 0.58 2.95
CA ALA A 29 -3.42 1.68 2.61
C ALA A 29 -3.71 1.78 1.11
N GLU A 30 -2.78 1.38 0.24
CA GLU A 30 -3.00 1.27 -1.21
C GLU A 30 -3.93 0.10 -1.55
N LEU A 31 -3.79 -1.04 -0.86
CA LEU A 31 -4.72 -2.16 -0.99
C LEU A 31 -6.15 -1.77 -0.59
N ASP A 32 -6.32 -0.98 0.47
CA ASP A 32 -7.62 -0.42 0.86
C ASP A 32 -8.25 0.45 -0.27
N VAL A 33 -7.42 1.18 -1.03
CA VAL A 33 -7.89 1.97 -2.18
C VAL A 33 -8.33 1.04 -3.30
N LEU A 34 -7.49 0.06 -3.64
CA LEU A 34 -7.81 -0.93 -4.67
C LEU A 34 -9.10 -1.68 -4.35
N ASP A 35 -9.32 -2.10 -3.11
CA ASP A 35 -10.55 -2.76 -2.68
C ASP A 35 -11.78 -1.84 -2.82
N ALA A 36 -11.61 -0.54 -2.52
CA ALA A 36 -12.66 0.44 -2.74
C ALA A 36 -12.95 0.62 -4.24
N GLU A 37 -11.93 0.71 -5.09
CA GLU A 37 -12.07 0.81 -6.55
C GLU A 37 -12.74 -0.43 -7.15
N ILE A 38 -12.36 -1.63 -6.71
CA ILE A 38 -13.01 -2.88 -7.09
C ILE A 38 -14.50 -2.85 -6.71
N THR A 39 -14.82 -2.35 -5.51
CA THR A 39 -16.22 -2.17 -5.09
C THR A 39 -16.97 -1.22 -6.03
N MET A 40 -16.33 -0.12 -6.48
CA MET A 40 -16.93 0.82 -7.43
C MET A 40 -17.24 0.14 -8.77
N LEU A 41 -16.32 -0.68 -9.29
CA LEU A 41 -16.50 -1.43 -10.53
C LEU A 41 -17.68 -2.41 -10.43
N TYR A 42 -17.77 -3.19 -9.35
CA TYR A 42 -18.89 -4.11 -9.15
C TYR A 42 -20.23 -3.39 -8.97
N ALA A 43 -20.23 -2.15 -8.46
CA ALA A 43 -21.47 -1.39 -8.31
C ALA A 43 -22.08 -1.00 -9.67
N GLU A 44 -21.29 -0.95 -10.76
CA GLU A 44 -21.81 -0.68 -12.11
C GLU A 44 -22.86 -1.72 -12.54
N ASP A 45 -22.66 -2.99 -12.19
CA ASP A 45 -23.62 -4.07 -12.43
C ASP A 45 -24.93 -3.93 -11.62
N HIS A 46 -24.98 -2.99 -10.67
CA HIS A 46 -26.05 -2.81 -9.70
C HIS A 46 -26.68 -1.41 -9.71
N GLY A 47 -26.52 -0.67 -10.81
CA GLY A 47 -27.08 0.69 -10.97
C GLY A 47 -26.14 1.81 -10.53
N GLY A 48 -24.86 1.48 -10.31
CA GLY A 48 -23.78 2.41 -10.04
C GLY A 48 -23.44 2.56 -8.54
N PRO A 49 -22.32 3.24 -8.23
CA PRO A 49 -21.83 3.36 -6.86
C PRO A 49 -22.73 4.20 -5.96
N SER A 50 -22.95 3.73 -4.73
CA SER A 50 -23.73 4.44 -3.73
C SER A 50 -22.94 5.60 -3.11
N PRO A 51 -23.60 6.56 -2.42
CA PRO A 51 -22.90 7.60 -1.66
C PRO A 51 -21.94 7.06 -0.60
N LEU A 52 -22.17 5.85 -0.08
CA LEU A 52 -21.28 5.21 0.88
C LEU A 52 -20.00 4.71 0.21
N ASP A 53 -20.09 4.17 -1.00
CA ASP A 53 -18.93 3.69 -1.77
C ASP A 53 -17.99 4.84 -2.10
N TRP A 54 -18.55 5.96 -2.56
CA TRP A 54 -17.80 7.21 -2.74
C TRP A 54 -17.12 7.71 -1.47
N ARG A 55 -17.76 7.55 -0.30
CA ARG A 55 -17.14 7.91 1.00
C ARG A 55 -16.03 6.94 1.38
N ARG A 56 -16.16 5.65 1.06
CA ARG A 56 -15.14 4.64 1.32
C ARG A 56 -13.89 4.91 0.48
N LEU A 57 -14.05 5.16 -0.81
CA LEU A 57 -12.96 5.50 -1.73
C LEU A 57 -12.17 6.72 -1.23
N ARG A 58 -12.84 7.87 -1.00
CA ARG A 58 -12.18 9.08 -0.48
C ARG A 58 -11.45 8.87 0.85
N ARG A 59 -11.99 8.02 1.73
CA ARG A 59 -11.35 7.71 3.01
C ARG A 59 -10.11 6.83 2.82
N ALA A 60 -10.16 5.87 1.90
CA ALA A 60 -9.02 5.03 1.55
C ALA A 60 -7.91 5.88 0.92
N GLU A 61 -8.22 6.74 -0.06
CA GLU A 61 -7.27 7.66 -0.67
C GLU A 61 -6.61 8.57 0.38
N ALA A 62 -7.41 9.16 1.28
CA ALA A 62 -6.88 9.98 2.36
C ALA A 62 -6.01 9.19 3.35
N ARG A 63 -6.26 7.88 3.56
CA ARG A 63 -5.38 7.03 4.36
C ARG A 63 -4.06 6.76 3.62
N ALA A 64 -4.11 6.46 2.33
CA ALA A 64 -2.92 6.26 1.51
C ALA A 64 -2.01 7.50 1.50
N THR A 65 -2.58 8.69 1.28
CA THR A 65 -1.81 9.95 1.34
C THR A 65 -1.14 10.16 2.70
N ARG A 66 -1.85 9.90 3.81
CA ARG A 66 -1.28 10.02 5.16
C ARG A 66 -0.16 9.01 5.40
N ALA A 67 -0.38 7.74 5.06
CA ALA A 67 0.63 6.70 5.22
C ALA A 67 1.91 7.02 4.42
N ALA A 68 1.77 7.53 3.20
CA ALA A 68 2.89 7.95 2.37
C ALA A 68 3.66 9.13 2.99
N ALA A 69 2.95 10.14 3.52
CA ALA A 69 3.57 11.24 4.25
C ALA A 69 4.33 10.76 5.49
N ASP A 70 3.75 9.85 6.27
CA ASP A 70 4.37 9.28 7.47
C ASP A 70 5.61 8.43 7.14
N LEU A 71 5.62 7.70 6.01
CA LEU A 71 6.81 7.00 5.53
C LEU A 71 7.92 7.97 5.12
N GLY A 72 7.56 9.06 4.41
CA GLY A 72 8.49 10.12 4.02
C GLY A 72 9.18 10.74 5.25
N ALA A 73 8.39 11.17 6.24
CA ALA A 73 8.92 11.74 7.48
C ALA A 73 9.86 10.79 8.24
N ARG A 74 9.53 9.49 8.30
CA ARG A 74 10.39 8.46 8.93
C ARG A 74 11.68 8.21 8.16
N THR A 75 11.64 8.31 6.83
CA THR A 75 12.81 8.13 5.95
C THR A 75 13.77 9.30 6.11
N ASP A 76 13.25 10.53 6.17
CA ASP A 76 14.07 11.72 6.37
C ASP A 76 14.77 11.70 7.74
N ALA A 77 14.06 11.29 8.80
CA ALA A 77 14.66 11.11 10.11
C ALA A 77 15.78 10.05 10.11
N HIS A 78 15.63 8.97 9.34
CA HIS A 78 16.67 7.95 9.20
C HIS A 78 17.91 8.44 8.45
N ARG A 79 17.76 9.33 7.46
CA ARG A 79 18.91 9.93 6.74
C ARG A 79 19.67 10.96 7.57
N ALA A 80 19.03 11.57 8.56
CA ALA A 80 19.62 12.60 9.42
C ALA A 80 20.39 12.04 10.63
N ALA A 81 20.23 10.74 10.93
CA ALA A 81 20.91 10.01 12.01
C ALA A 81 22.18 9.31 11.52
#